data_AF-A0A7W8SX89-F1
#
_entry.id   AF-A0A7W8SX89-F1
#
_cell.length_a   1.000
_cell.length_b   1.000
_cell.length_c   1.000
_cell.angle_alpha   90.00
_cell.angle_beta   90.00
_cell.angle_gamma   90.00
#
_symmetry.space_group_name_H-M   'P 1'
#
loop_
_entity.id
_entity.type
_entity.pdbx_description
1 polymer ?
#
loop_
_entity_poly.entity_id
_entity_poly.type
_entity_poly.pdbx_seq_one_letter_code
_entity_poly.pdbx_strand_id
1 'polypeptide(L)'
;MRNIKDLVLYNADRRRKYKHIDSLCRQAIDWALIERHCTDMMRVAVSIKAGKMTPSTILRRLGSESTKNKLYFAFRELGRVIRTLFLLKYLNEPDLRRTIHAATNKSEQFNDFAQWLMFGGEGVIAENVRHEQRKVIKYNHLVANMVILYNVQWMSRKLKELQQKGHPVDAEVLKVLSPYQREHINRFGDYLLDLLRSAPPLDPSIDFAFKSAA
;
A
#
# COMPACT_ATOMS: atom_id res chain seq x y z
N MET A 1 -1.03 2.31 10.53
CA MET A 1 -2.48 1.96 10.45
C MET A 1 -3.28 3.05 11.16
N ARG A 2 -4.17 3.75 10.43
CA ARG A 2 -5.05 4.79 11.01
C ARG A 2 -6.21 4.15 11.78
N ASN A 3 -6.77 4.86 12.77
CA ASN A 3 -7.97 4.48 13.52
C ASN A 3 -7.95 3.09 14.19
N ILE A 4 -6.88 2.77 14.92
CA ILE A 4 -6.77 1.51 15.68
C ILE A 4 -7.95 1.30 16.65
N LYS A 5 -8.52 2.40 17.19
CA LYS A 5 -9.66 2.39 18.11
C LYS A 5 -10.95 1.83 17.48
N ASP A 6 -11.07 1.88 16.16
CA ASP A 6 -12.22 1.36 15.42
C ASP A 6 -12.06 -0.11 15.03
N LEU A 7 -10.87 -0.68 15.24
CA LEU A 7 -10.58 -2.07 14.89
C LEU A 7 -11.13 -3.01 15.95
N VAL A 8 -11.88 -4.02 15.50
CA VAL A 8 -12.44 -5.05 16.37
C VAL A 8 -11.42 -6.17 16.60
N LEU A 9 -11.04 -6.39 17.86
CA LEU A 9 -10.37 -7.61 18.30
C LEU A 9 -11.42 -8.64 18.73
N TYR A 10 -11.07 -9.92 18.55
CA TYR A 10 -11.93 -11.03 18.94
C TYR A 10 -11.29 -11.83 20.08
N ASN A 11 -12.07 -12.12 21.13
CA ASN A 11 -11.65 -12.98 22.21
C ASN A 11 -11.57 -14.44 21.75
N ALA A 12 -10.56 -15.15 22.25
CA ALA A 12 -10.46 -16.59 22.07
C ALA A 12 -11.61 -17.34 22.79
N ASP A 13 -12.12 -16.80 23.90
CA ASP A 13 -13.25 -17.40 24.63
C ASP A 13 -14.13 -16.27 25.18
N ARG A 14 -15.45 -16.45 25.15
CA ARG A 14 -16.43 -15.52 25.75
C ARG A 14 -16.24 -15.37 27.25
N ARG A 15 -15.71 -16.39 27.93
CA ARG A 15 -15.53 -16.41 29.38
C ARG A 15 -14.23 -15.78 29.85
N ARG A 16 -13.23 -15.64 28.96
CA ARG A 16 -11.95 -15.02 29.30
C ARG A 16 -12.08 -13.51 29.32
N LYS A 17 -11.68 -12.91 30.43
CA LYS A 17 -11.54 -11.46 30.59
C LYS A 17 -10.07 -11.08 30.67
N TYR A 18 -9.69 -10.03 29.96
CA TYR A 18 -8.30 -9.55 29.95
C TYR A 18 -8.19 -8.19 30.64
N LYS A 19 -7.40 -8.11 31.72
CA LYS A 19 -7.32 -6.92 32.59
C LYS A 19 -7.14 -5.57 31.86
N HIS A 20 -6.35 -5.53 30.78
CA HIS A 20 -5.97 -4.28 30.10
C HIS A 20 -6.51 -4.12 28.68
N ILE A 21 -7.04 -5.19 28.06
CA ILE A 21 -7.45 -5.19 26.65
C ILE A 21 -8.90 -5.64 26.43
N ASP A 22 -9.65 -5.95 27.50
CA ASP A 22 -11.05 -6.40 27.40
C ASP A 22 -11.91 -5.41 26.60
N SER A 23 -11.70 -4.11 26.80
CA SER A 23 -12.43 -3.03 26.11
C SER A 23 -12.18 -2.98 24.60
N LEU A 24 -11.08 -3.58 24.12
CA LEU A 24 -10.75 -3.67 22.69
C LEU A 24 -11.40 -4.90 22.03
N CYS A 25 -11.78 -5.90 22.83
CA CYS A 25 -12.39 -7.14 22.38
C CYS A 25 -13.91 -7.06 22.42
N ARG A 26 -14.58 -7.09 21.26
CA ARG A 26 -16.05 -6.91 21.20
C ARG A 26 -16.84 -8.21 21.08
N GLN A 27 -16.23 -9.26 20.55
CA GLN A 27 -16.88 -10.54 20.25
C GLN A 27 -15.90 -11.69 20.47
N ALA A 28 -16.40 -12.92 20.58
CA ALA A 28 -15.55 -14.12 20.65
C ALA A 28 -15.57 -14.91 19.34
N ILE A 29 -14.49 -15.61 19.08
CA ILE A 29 -14.31 -16.52 17.93
C ILE A 29 -15.19 -17.76 18.12
N ASP A 30 -15.88 -18.19 17.05
CA ASP A 30 -16.56 -19.49 17.02
C ASP A 30 -15.60 -20.59 16.54
N TRP A 31 -14.90 -21.22 17.48
CA TRP A 31 -13.98 -22.32 17.19
C TRP A 31 -14.70 -23.56 16.66
N ALA A 32 -15.93 -23.82 17.10
CA ALA A 32 -16.69 -24.98 16.65
C ALA A 32 -17.03 -24.88 15.17
N LEU A 33 -17.32 -23.68 14.65
CA LEU A 33 -17.55 -23.47 13.22
C LEU A 33 -16.27 -23.73 12.40
N ILE A 34 -15.12 -23.27 12.89
CA ILE A 34 -13.82 -23.50 12.23
C ILE A 34 -13.50 -25.01 12.21
N GLU A 35 -13.67 -25.69 13.34
CA GLU A 35 -13.38 -27.12 13.48
C GLU A 35 -14.27 -27.95 12.55
N ARG A 36 -15.59 -27.71 12.55
CA ARG A 36 -16.57 -28.43 11.71
C ARG A 36 -16.25 -28.35 10.22
N HIS A 37 -15.70 -27.24 9.75
CA HIS A 37 -15.39 -27.01 8.33
C HIS A 37 -13.89 -27.02 8.01
N CYS A 38 -13.04 -27.42 8.96
CA CYS A 38 -11.58 -27.39 8.80
C CYS A 38 -11.12 -28.19 7.57
N THR A 39 -11.64 -29.42 7.43
CA THR A 39 -11.34 -30.30 6.30
C THR A 39 -11.73 -29.68 4.96
N ASP A 40 -12.89 -29.02 4.88
CA ASP A 40 -13.36 -28.39 3.65
C ASP A 40 -12.52 -27.15 3.30
N MET A 41 -12.14 -26.35 4.30
CA MET A 41 -11.22 -25.22 4.11
C MET A 41 -9.85 -25.71 3.60
N MET A 42 -9.33 -26.80 4.14
CA MET A 42 -8.07 -27.41 3.68
C MET A 42 -8.17 -27.94 2.26
N ARG A 43 -9.29 -28.57 1.88
CA ARG A 43 -9.53 -29.01 0.48
C ARG A 43 -9.49 -27.85 -0.50
N VAL A 44 -10.06 -26.71 -0.12
CA VAL A 44 -9.99 -25.48 -0.92
C VAL A 44 -8.53 -24.99 -1.04
N ALA A 45 -7.80 -24.93 0.08
CA ALA A 45 -6.39 -24.51 0.08
C ALA A 45 -5.51 -25.42 -0.79
N VAL A 46 -5.69 -26.74 -0.70
CA VAL A 46 -4.97 -27.72 -1.53
C VAL A 46 -5.35 -27.59 -3.00
N SER A 47 -6.63 -27.35 -3.31
CA SER A 47 -7.09 -27.16 -4.69
C SER A 47 -6.50 -25.91 -5.34
N ILE A 48 -6.35 -24.82 -4.57
CA ILE A 48 -5.63 -23.61 -5.01
C ILE A 48 -4.16 -23.94 -5.25
N LYS A 49 -3.50 -24.57 -4.26
CA LYS A 49 -2.06 -24.90 -4.35
C LYS A 49 -1.75 -25.84 -5.52
N ALA A 50 -2.66 -26.76 -5.83
CA ALA A 50 -2.57 -27.69 -6.96
C ALA A 50 -2.97 -27.05 -8.32
N GLY A 51 -3.31 -25.76 -8.36
CA GLY A 51 -3.68 -25.06 -9.59
C GLY A 51 -5.05 -25.44 -10.17
N LYS A 52 -5.84 -26.27 -9.47
CA LYS A 52 -7.16 -26.73 -9.95
C LYS A 52 -8.21 -25.62 -9.92
N MET A 53 -8.04 -24.62 -9.06
CA MET A 53 -8.91 -23.45 -8.99
C MET A 53 -8.11 -22.19 -8.65
N THR A 54 -8.48 -21.06 -9.23
CA THR A 54 -7.88 -19.77 -8.87
C THR A 54 -8.54 -19.18 -7.62
N PRO A 55 -7.78 -18.46 -6.76
CA PRO A 55 -8.34 -17.77 -5.59
C PRO A 55 -9.50 -16.83 -5.95
N SER A 56 -9.42 -16.14 -7.08
CA SER A 56 -10.47 -15.24 -7.56
C SER A 56 -11.78 -15.97 -7.86
N THR A 57 -11.72 -17.18 -8.41
CA THR A 57 -12.91 -18.01 -8.68
C THR A 57 -13.58 -18.44 -7.38
N ILE A 58 -12.80 -18.83 -6.37
CA ILE A 58 -13.32 -19.24 -5.06
C ILE A 58 -13.96 -18.05 -4.34
N LEU A 59 -13.29 -16.89 -4.33
CA LEU A 59 -13.86 -15.67 -3.74
C LEU A 59 -15.17 -15.26 -4.42
N ARG A 60 -15.25 -15.35 -5.75
CA ARG A 60 -16.47 -15.09 -6.50
C ARG A 60 -17.60 -16.04 -6.09
N ARG A 61 -17.32 -17.34 -5.99
CA ARG A 61 -18.29 -18.38 -5.62
C ARG A 61 -18.77 -18.26 -4.17
N LEU A 62 -17.86 -18.01 -3.24
CA LEU A 62 -18.18 -17.80 -1.82
C LEU A 62 -18.94 -16.48 -1.60
N GLY A 63 -18.67 -15.46 -2.41
CA GLY A 63 -19.32 -14.15 -2.36
C GLY A 63 -20.74 -14.13 -2.95
N SER A 64 -20.99 -14.87 -4.04
CA SER A 64 -22.30 -14.91 -4.71
C SER A 64 -23.37 -15.70 -3.93
N GLU A 65 -22.98 -16.68 -3.10
CA GLU A 65 -23.88 -17.50 -2.27
C GLU A 65 -23.87 -17.10 -0.78
N SER A 66 -23.37 -15.90 -0.47
CA SER A 66 -22.81 -15.54 0.85
C SER A 66 -23.75 -15.61 2.06
N THR A 67 -25.07 -15.61 1.89
CA THR A 67 -25.99 -15.68 3.03
C THR A 67 -26.26 -17.09 3.54
N LYS A 68 -25.98 -18.14 2.75
CA LYS A 68 -26.24 -19.55 3.14
C LYS A 68 -24.98 -20.43 3.15
N ASN A 69 -23.86 -19.96 2.63
CA ASN A 69 -22.65 -20.77 2.51
C ASN A 69 -21.88 -20.88 3.84
N LYS A 70 -22.03 -22.01 4.53
CA LYS A 70 -21.34 -22.28 5.82
C LYS A 70 -19.81 -22.27 5.70
N LEU A 71 -19.26 -22.65 4.55
CA LEU A 71 -17.82 -22.62 4.29
C LEU A 71 -17.28 -21.18 4.20
N TYR A 72 -18.07 -20.25 3.63
CA TYR A 72 -17.74 -18.83 3.66
C TYR A 72 -17.67 -18.30 5.10
N PHE A 73 -18.65 -18.64 5.95
CA PHE A 73 -18.64 -18.25 7.35
C PHE A 73 -17.46 -18.85 8.12
N ALA A 74 -17.09 -20.11 7.86
CA ALA A 74 -15.91 -20.72 8.46
C ALA A 74 -14.60 -19.99 8.09
N PHE A 75 -14.39 -19.67 6.80
CA PHE A 75 -13.26 -18.86 6.36
C PHE A 75 -13.28 -17.46 6.96
N ARG A 76 -14.46 -16.86 7.12
CA ARG A 76 -14.62 -15.54 7.76
C ARG A 76 -14.23 -15.59 9.24
N GLU A 77 -14.66 -16.62 9.99
CA GLU A 77 -14.25 -16.80 11.39
C GLU A 77 -12.74 -17.03 11.51
N LEU A 78 -12.16 -17.89 10.68
CA LEU A 78 -10.70 -18.08 10.63
C LEU A 78 -9.97 -16.76 10.32
N GLY A 79 -10.50 -15.96 9.38
CA GLY A 79 -9.98 -14.64 9.06
C GLY A 79 -10.02 -13.67 10.25
N ARG A 80 -11.04 -13.75 11.12
CA ARG A 80 -11.09 -12.97 12.37
C ARG A 80 -9.99 -13.36 13.34
N VAL A 81 -9.65 -14.65 13.43
CA VAL A 81 -8.52 -15.14 14.25
C VAL A 81 -7.21 -14.55 13.74
N ILE A 82 -6.92 -14.73 12.45
CA ILE A 82 -5.67 -14.25 11.82
C ILE A 82 -5.55 -12.73 11.95
N ARG A 83 -6.65 -12.00 11.70
CA ARG A 83 -6.71 -10.55 11.88
C ARG A 83 -6.41 -10.14 13.32
N THR A 84 -7.03 -10.81 14.30
CA THR A 84 -6.81 -10.51 15.72
C THR A 84 -5.36 -10.73 16.11
N LEU A 85 -4.77 -11.87 15.73
CA LEU A 85 -3.36 -12.16 15.98
C LEU A 85 -2.44 -11.10 15.35
N PHE A 86 -2.70 -10.71 14.10
CA PHE A 86 -1.94 -9.66 13.43
C PHE A 86 -2.05 -8.32 14.15
N LEU A 87 -3.25 -7.91 14.57
CA LEU A 87 -3.47 -6.66 15.29
C LEU A 87 -2.76 -6.65 16.65
N LEU A 88 -2.79 -7.77 17.38
CA LEU A 88 -2.06 -7.92 18.64
C LEU A 88 -0.54 -7.80 18.41
N LYS A 89 0.01 -8.46 17.39
CA LYS A 89 1.42 -8.30 17.00
C LYS A 89 1.75 -6.85 16.65
N TYR A 90 0.92 -6.20 15.85
CA TYR A 90 1.09 -4.79 15.47
C TYR A 90 1.07 -3.82 16.68
N LEU A 91 0.25 -4.12 17.68
CA LEU A 91 0.20 -3.34 18.93
C LEU A 91 1.42 -3.56 19.81
N ASN A 92 1.99 -4.77 19.81
CA ASN A 92 3.13 -5.13 20.64
C ASN A 92 4.49 -4.78 20.00
N GLU A 93 4.61 -4.91 18.69
CA GLU A 93 5.88 -4.81 17.96
C GLU A 93 6.05 -3.43 17.31
N PRO A 94 6.95 -2.56 17.82
CA PRO A 94 7.16 -1.22 17.27
C PRO A 94 7.77 -1.24 15.87
N ASP A 95 8.61 -2.22 15.54
CA ASP A 95 9.28 -2.29 14.24
C ASP A 95 8.32 -2.72 13.12
N LEU A 96 7.41 -3.65 13.40
CA LEU A 96 6.30 -3.99 12.50
C LEU A 96 5.45 -2.75 12.23
N ARG A 97 5.16 -1.96 13.27
CA ARG A 97 4.41 -0.72 13.15
C ARG A 97 5.14 0.31 12.29
N ARG A 98 6.43 0.56 12.54
CA ARG A 98 7.25 1.47 11.73
C ARG A 98 7.26 1.06 10.27
N THR A 99 7.43 -0.23 10.00
CA THR A 99 7.44 -0.78 8.63
C THR A 99 6.12 -0.53 7.91
N ILE A 100 5.00 -0.83 8.56
CA ILE A 100 3.66 -0.61 7.99
C ILE A 100 3.39 0.89 7.80
N HIS A 101 3.77 1.73 8.77
CA HIS A 101 3.64 3.18 8.62
C HIS A 101 4.48 3.72 7.46
N ALA A 102 5.73 3.28 7.31
CA ALA A 102 6.58 3.68 6.18
C ALA A 102 5.96 3.26 4.84
N ALA A 103 5.44 2.04 4.73
CA ALA A 103 4.75 1.57 3.52
C ALA A 103 3.47 2.37 3.24
N THR A 104 2.69 2.67 4.28
CA THR A 104 1.46 3.47 4.18
C THR A 104 1.78 4.88 3.72
N ASN A 105 2.79 5.53 4.32
CA ASN A 105 3.23 6.87 3.96
C ASN A 105 3.66 6.96 2.49
N LYS A 106 4.33 5.93 1.94
CA LYS A 106 4.67 5.90 0.51
C LYS A 106 3.43 5.95 -0.38
N SER A 107 2.42 5.14 -0.06
CA SER A 107 1.17 5.12 -0.83
C SER A 107 0.37 6.42 -0.66
N GLU A 108 0.32 6.97 0.56
CA GLU A 108 -0.37 8.23 0.85
C GLU A 108 0.30 9.40 0.10
N GLN A 109 1.63 9.51 0.17
CA GLN A 109 2.36 10.56 -0.57
C GLN A 109 2.17 10.44 -2.08
N PHE A 110 2.16 9.22 -2.63
CA PHE A 110 1.87 9.01 -4.05
C PHE A 110 0.44 9.46 -4.40
N ASN A 111 -0.55 9.10 -3.59
CA ASN A 111 -1.94 9.49 -3.83
C ASN A 111 -2.10 11.01 -3.74
N ASP A 112 -1.51 11.66 -2.74
CA ASP A 112 -1.51 13.12 -2.59
C ASP A 112 -0.82 13.79 -3.79
N PHE A 113 0.26 13.19 -4.30
CA PHE A 113 0.98 13.67 -5.47
C PHE A 113 0.18 13.51 -6.77
N ALA A 114 -0.45 12.35 -6.97
CA ALA A 114 -1.32 12.11 -8.11
C ALA A 114 -2.55 13.03 -8.07
N GLN A 115 -3.13 13.27 -6.90
CA GLN A 115 -4.22 14.24 -6.73
C GLN A 115 -3.75 15.66 -7.06
N TRP A 116 -2.54 16.04 -6.60
CA TRP A 116 -1.97 17.35 -6.91
C TRP A 116 -1.70 17.53 -8.42
N LEU A 117 -1.34 16.48 -9.15
CA LEU A 117 -1.13 16.54 -10.60
C LEU A 117 -2.44 16.62 -11.40
N MET A 118 -3.55 16.19 -10.81
CA MET A 118 -4.84 16.20 -11.50
C MET A 118 -5.31 17.63 -11.78
N PHE A 119 -5.65 17.91 -13.03
CA PHE A 119 -6.09 19.23 -13.48
C PHE A 119 -7.62 19.35 -13.41
N GLY A 120 -8.12 20.36 -12.68
CA GLY A 120 -9.55 20.62 -12.51
C GLY A 120 -10.23 19.72 -11.48
N GLY A 121 -11.24 20.26 -10.78
CA GLY A 121 -12.13 19.49 -9.89
C GLY A 121 -11.50 18.95 -8.60
N GLU A 122 -10.32 19.43 -8.17
CA GLU A 122 -9.63 19.01 -6.92
C GLU A 122 -9.39 17.49 -6.79
N GLY A 123 -9.32 16.78 -7.93
CA GLY A 123 -9.19 15.32 -7.95
C GLY A 123 -10.52 14.56 -7.93
N VAL A 124 -11.65 15.26 -7.97
CA VAL A 124 -12.98 14.66 -8.08
C VAL A 124 -13.24 14.23 -9.53
N ILE A 125 -13.49 12.93 -9.72
CA ILE A 125 -13.90 12.39 -11.00
C ILE A 125 -15.42 12.56 -11.14
N ALA A 126 -15.85 13.53 -11.94
CA ALA A 126 -17.28 13.82 -12.16
C ALA A 126 -18.02 12.72 -12.96
N GLU A 127 -17.28 11.83 -13.61
CA GLU A 127 -17.81 10.77 -14.45
C GLU A 127 -18.37 9.61 -13.61
N ASN A 128 -19.56 9.11 -13.97
CA ASN A 128 -20.24 8.01 -13.26
C ASN A 128 -20.02 6.65 -13.95
N VAL A 129 -19.47 6.63 -15.17
CA VAL A 129 -19.15 5.39 -15.88
C VAL A 129 -17.82 4.80 -15.39
N ARG A 130 -17.88 3.60 -14.78
CA ARG A 130 -16.71 2.91 -14.20
C ARG A 130 -15.53 2.70 -15.15
N HIS A 131 -15.79 2.52 -16.45
CA HIS A 131 -14.71 2.36 -17.43
C HIS A 131 -13.96 3.68 -17.66
N GLU A 132 -14.69 4.79 -17.78
CA GLU A 132 -14.12 6.12 -17.95
C GLU A 132 -13.38 6.59 -16.69
N GLN A 133 -13.92 6.35 -15.49
CA GLN A 133 -13.21 6.60 -14.23
C GLN A 133 -11.83 5.91 -14.21
N ARG A 134 -11.76 4.66 -14.68
CA ARG A 134 -10.48 3.93 -14.78
C ARG A 134 -9.52 4.56 -15.77
N LYS A 135 -10.01 5.11 -16.89
CA LYS A 135 -9.15 5.81 -17.85
C LYS A 135 -8.53 7.05 -17.22
N VAL A 136 -9.35 7.89 -16.59
CA VAL A 136 -8.89 9.11 -15.89
C VAL A 136 -7.79 8.78 -14.88
N ILE A 137 -8.00 7.78 -14.03
CA ILE A 137 -6.99 7.34 -13.04
C ILE A 137 -5.71 6.88 -13.73
N LYS A 138 -5.81 6.05 -14.77
CA LYS A 138 -4.63 5.51 -15.48
C LYS A 138 -3.83 6.60 -16.19
N TYR A 139 -4.49 7.53 -16.85
CA TYR A 139 -3.81 8.64 -17.51
C TYR A 139 -3.16 9.59 -16.49
N ASN A 140 -3.82 9.85 -15.37
CA ASN A 140 -3.21 10.63 -14.29
C ASN A 140 -1.98 9.93 -13.70
N HIS A 141 -2.05 8.62 -13.47
CA HIS A 141 -0.89 7.84 -13.01
C HIS A 141 0.26 7.83 -14.04
N LEU A 142 -0.05 7.85 -15.33
CA LEU A 142 0.98 7.97 -16.38
C LEU A 142 1.73 9.29 -16.25
N VAL A 143 1.01 10.41 -16.12
CA VAL A 143 1.62 11.73 -15.89
C VAL A 143 2.43 11.73 -14.59
N ALA A 144 1.88 11.19 -13.51
CA ALA A 144 2.59 11.06 -12.24
C ALA A 144 3.92 10.31 -12.37
N ASN A 145 3.92 9.18 -13.08
CA ASN A 145 5.14 8.42 -13.31
C ASN A 145 6.16 9.17 -14.18
N MET A 146 5.72 9.94 -15.18
CA MET A 146 6.61 10.78 -15.99
C MET A 146 7.29 11.85 -15.14
N VAL A 147 6.54 12.52 -14.26
CA VAL A 147 7.08 13.54 -13.36
C VAL A 147 8.00 12.91 -12.30
N ILE A 148 7.63 11.75 -11.75
CA ILE A 148 8.49 10.99 -10.83
C ILE A 148 9.82 10.64 -11.50
N LEU A 149 9.78 10.15 -12.73
CA LEU A 149 11.00 9.83 -13.49
C LEU A 149 11.87 11.06 -13.68
N TYR A 150 11.27 12.20 -14.05
CA TYR A 150 11.98 13.47 -14.17
C TYR A 150 12.64 13.86 -12.83
N ASN A 151 11.89 13.85 -11.74
CA ASN A 151 12.39 14.19 -10.41
C ASN A 151 13.55 13.29 -10.00
N VAL A 152 13.39 11.97 -10.12
CA VAL A 152 14.45 11.00 -9.80
C VAL A 152 15.69 11.24 -10.64
N GLN A 153 15.56 11.43 -11.95
CA GLN A 153 16.70 11.64 -12.84
C GLN A 153 17.51 12.87 -12.44
N TRP A 154 16.85 14.01 -12.22
CA TRP A 154 17.53 15.27 -11.91
C TRP A 154 18.05 15.33 -10.48
N MET A 155 17.29 14.79 -9.52
CA MET A 155 17.75 14.65 -8.15
C MET A 155 18.99 13.76 -8.10
N SER A 156 18.98 12.58 -8.74
CA SER A 156 20.13 11.67 -8.78
C SER A 156 21.37 12.33 -9.37
N ARG A 157 21.24 13.08 -10.48
CA ARG A 157 22.35 13.84 -11.07
C ARG A 157 22.93 14.86 -10.08
N LYS A 158 22.08 15.66 -9.45
CA LYS A 158 22.54 16.70 -8.53
C LYS A 158 23.13 16.15 -7.25
N LEU A 159 22.55 15.08 -6.70
CA LEU A 159 23.11 14.37 -5.56
C LEU A 159 24.47 13.74 -5.91
N LYS A 160 24.65 13.22 -7.12
CA LYS A 160 25.94 12.68 -7.57
C LYS A 160 27.00 13.76 -7.72
N GLU A 161 26.65 14.91 -8.29
CA GLU A 161 27.53 16.09 -8.34
C GLU A 161 27.94 16.53 -6.93
N LEU A 162 27.02 16.53 -5.96
CA LEU A 162 27.32 16.86 -4.56
C LEU A 162 28.25 15.83 -3.91
N GLN A 163 28.03 14.53 -4.15
CA GLN A 163 28.90 13.46 -3.66
C GLN A 163 30.33 13.62 -4.22
N GLN A 164 30.47 13.96 -5.50
CA GLN A 164 31.77 14.20 -6.14
C GLN A 164 32.49 15.44 -5.59
N LYS A 165 31.73 16.45 -5.13
CA LYS A 165 32.26 17.65 -4.45
C LYS A 165 32.65 17.39 -2.99
N GLY A 166 32.49 16.17 -2.49
CA GLY A 166 32.86 15.78 -1.13
C GLY A 166 31.77 16.01 -0.08
N HIS A 167 30.54 16.35 -0.48
CA HIS A 167 29.42 16.42 0.45
C HIS A 167 28.97 15.01 0.87
N PRO A 168 28.56 14.80 2.13
CA PRO A 168 28.10 13.50 2.61
C PRO A 168 26.72 13.17 2.02
N VAL A 169 26.71 12.42 0.91
CA VAL A 169 25.51 11.79 0.35
C VAL A 169 25.62 10.28 0.64
N ASP A 170 25.10 9.89 1.80
CA ASP A 170 25.08 8.50 2.26
C ASP A 170 23.70 7.84 2.05
N ALA A 171 23.59 6.56 2.40
CA ALA A 171 22.35 5.82 2.24
C ALA A 171 21.21 6.36 3.13
N GLU A 172 21.51 6.97 4.28
CA GLU A 172 20.51 7.53 5.19
C GLU A 172 19.90 8.81 4.61
N VAL A 173 20.71 9.67 3.98
CA VAL A 173 20.23 10.85 3.25
C VAL A 173 19.32 10.42 2.10
N LEU A 174 19.70 9.40 1.31
CA LEU A 174 18.87 8.96 0.20
C LEU A 174 17.54 8.34 0.66
N LYS A 175 17.51 7.68 1.82
CA LYS A 175 16.29 7.05 2.39
C LYS A 175 15.20 8.05 2.75
N VAL A 176 15.57 9.29 3.09
CA VAL A 176 14.60 10.32 3.50
C VAL A 176 14.07 11.16 2.34
N LEU A 177 14.68 11.06 1.16
CA LEU A 177 14.25 11.79 -0.03
C LEU A 177 13.02 11.14 -0.67
N SER A 178 12.13 11.99 -1.18
CA SER A 178 10.92 11.58 -1.88
C SER A 178 10.97 12.07 -3.33
N PRO A 179 10.57 11.25 -4.32
CA PRO A 179 10.49 11.67 -5.72
C PRO A 179 9.25 12.52 -6.00
N TYR A 180 8.39 12.76 -5.01
CA TYR A 180 7.10 13.47 -5.16
C TYR A 180 7.21 14.98 -4.93
N GLN A 181 8.40 15.57 -5.18
CA GLN A 181 8.65 17.00 -5.04
C GLN A 181 7.84 17.81 -6.07
N ARG A 182 7.32 18.96 -5.63
CA ARG A 182 6.33 19.77 -6.39
C ARG A 182 6.79 21.20 -6.67
N GLU A 183 7.66 21.74 -5.82
CA GLU A 183 7.98 23.18 -5.78
C GLU A 183 8.61 23.70 -7.08
N HIS A 184 9.40 22.87 -7.77
CA HIS A 184 10.07 23.22 -9.02
C HIS A 184 9.22 22.97 -10.26
N ILE A 185 8.02 22.42 -10.11
CA ILE A 185 7.15 22.08 -11.23
C ILE A 185 6.14 23.19 -11.40
N ASN A 186 6.22 23.90 -12.52
CA ASN A 186 5.13 24.77 -12.91
C ASN A 186 3.92 23.90 -13.29
N ARG A 187 2.84 23.95 -12.51
CA ARG A 187 1.60 23.19 -12.77
C ARG A 187 0.62 23.97 -13.65
N PHE A 188 0.67 25.30 -13.62
CA PHE A 188 -0.31 26.17 -14.27
C PHE A 188 0.35 27.34 -14.99
N GLY A 189 -0.34 27.91 -15.96
CA GLY A 189 0.16 29.04 -16.73
C GLY A 189 1.00 28.60 -17.92
N ASP A 190 1.87 29.50 -18.38
CA ASP A 190 2.48 29.37 -19.70
C ASP A 190 3.78 28.58 -19.66
N TYR A 191 3.93 27.68 -20.62
CA TYR A 191 5.18 26.98 -20.90
C TYR A 191 5.83 27.61 -22.12
N LEU A 192 6.92 28.35 -21.90
CA LEU A 192 7.79 28.80 -22.98
C LEU A 192 8.65 27.62 -23.43
N LEU A 193 8.29 27.03 -24.57
CA LEU A 193 9.00 25.89 -25.15
C LEU A 193 10.08 26.41 -26.09
N ASP A 194 11.34 26.17 -25.71
CA ASP A 194 12.47 26.29 -26.62
C ASP A 194 12.69 24.96 -27.34
N LEU A 195 12.21 24.86 -28.58
CA LEU A 195 12.32 23.66 -29.41
C LEU A 195 13.75 23.38 -29.88
N LEU A 196 14.65 24.35 -29.80
CA LEU A 196 16.07 24.19 -30.16
C LEU A 196 16.90 23.67 -28.98
N ARG A 197 16.37 23.75 -27.76
CA ARG A 197 17.02 23.26 -26.56
C ARG A 197 17.08 21.74 -26.54
N SER A 198 18.27 21.19 -26.73
CA SER A 198 18.50 19.75 -26.56
C SER A 198 18.34 19.34 -25.09
N ALA A 199 17.46 18.38 -24.83
CA ALA A 199 17.35 17.76 -23.51
C ALA A 199 18.41 16.66 -23.37
N PRO A 200 19.21 16.65 -22.28
CA PRO A 200 20.17 15.58 -22.06
C PRO A 200 19.42 14.25 -21.92
N PRO A 201 19.96 13.13 -22.45
CA PRO A 201 19.31 11.83 -22.38
C PRO A 201 19.12 11.40 -20.92
N LEU A 202 18.19 10.47 -20.67
CA LEU A 202 18.12 9.82 -19.37
C LEU A 202 19.41 9.04 -19.11
N ASP A 203 19.91 9.12 -17.88
CA ASP A 203 21.10 8.39 -17.46
C ASP A 203 20.71 7.35 -16.40
N PRO A 204 20.52 6.09 -16.81
CA PRO A 204 20.18 4.99 -15.89
C PRO A 204 21.40 4.45 -15.13
N SER A 205 22.60 4.94 -15.41
CA SER A 205 23.86 4.42 -14.84
C SER A 205 24.31 5.14 -13.57
N ILE A 206 23.54 6.12 -13.10
CA ILE A 206 23.88 6.89 -11.88
C ILE A 206 23.83 5.96 -10.67
N ASP A 207 25.01 5.70 -10.12
CA ASP A 207 25.18 4.90 -8.91
C ASP A 207 25.85 5.71 -7.78
N PHE A 208 25.57 5.35 -6.54
CA PHE A 208 26.10 6.02 -5.35
C PHE A 208 27.04 5.07 -4.60
N ALA A 209 28.29 5.49 -4.43
CA ALA A 209 29.24 4.75 -3.62
C ALA A 209 29.03 5.09 -2.14
N PHE A 210 28.61 4.11 -1.34
CA PHE A 210 28.49 4.26 0.10
C PHE A 210 29.74 3.69 0.76
N LYS A 211 30.39 4.47 1.64
CA LYS A 211 31.38 3.87 2.55
C LYS A 211 30.60 2.94 3.47
N SER A 212 30.93 1.66 3.47
CA SER A 212 30.40 0.71 4.45
C SER A 212 30.63 1.31 5.83
N ALA A 213 29.57 1.45 6.62
CA ALA A 213 29.71 1.68 8.04
C ALA A 213 30.49 0.49 8.61
N ALA A 214 31.71 0.74 9.08
CA ALA A 214 32.45 -0.17 9.94
C ALA A 214 31.96 0.00 11.37
#